data_AF-A0A1G6SHQ1-F1
#
_entry.id   AF-A0A1G6SHQ1-F1
#
_cell.length_a   1.000
_cell.length_b   1.000
_cell.length_c   1.000
_cell.angle_alpha   90.00
_cell.angle_beta   90.00
_cell.angle_gamma   90.00
#
_symmetry.space_group_name_H-M   'P 1'
#
loop_
_entity.id
_entity.type
_entity.pdbx_description
1 polymer ?
#
loop_
_entity_poly.entity_id
_entity_poly.type
_entity_poly.pdbx_seq_one_letter_code
_entity_poly.pdbx_strand_id
1 'polypeptide(L)'
;MGSEGTDVLGRLREGVHGIAWRTPRRLVADQPVVLVGVIERVAAGPDRVTAAWHGPVRHRTVLVRVSVLQVLKDGEGVVHGPAVDVSLPRGTEALRLDGTPLREDPHPTLAEVRTALPAGLRVLVASRPERRHGTTDAAVLLDGRHPQKLVVDRGGCELPEWPGRRFADLLTDVRRGLR
;
A
#
# COMPACT_ATOMS: atom_id res chain seq x y z
N MET A 1 7.51 14.72 -21.24
CA MET A 1 6.15 14.77 -20.66
C MET A 1 5.87 13.45 -19.99
N GLY A 2 5.96 13.37 -18.67
CA GLY A 2 5.79 12.10 -17.95
C GLY A 2 6.14 12.26 -16.47
N SER A 3 5.35 13.05 -15.74
CA SER A 3 5.58 13.30 -14.31
C SER A 3 4.34 13.16 -13.43
N GLU A 4 3.14 12.96 -13.97
CA GLU A 4 1.91 12.98 -13.15
C GLU A 4 1.62 11.64 -12.44
N GLY A 5 1.88 10.49 -13.07
CA GLY A 5 1.62 9.18 -12.44
C GLY A 5 2.59 8.81 -11.31
N THR A 6 3.80 9.39 -11.30
CA THR A 6 4.83 9.11 -10.27
C THR A 6 4.51 9.81 -8.95
N ASP A 7 3.77 10.93 -8.98
CA ASP A 7 3.40 11.67 -7.77
C ASP A 7 2.31 10.96 -6.96
N VAL A 8 1.32 10.34 -7.64
CA VAL A 8 0.23 9.60 -6.96
C VAL A 8 0.76 8.48 -6.08
N LEU A 9 1.68 7.65 -6.60
CA LEU A 9 2.30 6.59 -5.81
C LEU A 9 3.19 7.13 -4.68
N GLY A 10 3.82 8.29 -4.90
CA GLY A 10 4.53 9.03 -3.85
C GLY A 10 3.61 9.45 -2.70
N ARG A 11 2.44 10.00 -3.01
CA ARG A 11 1.44 10.44 -2.04
C ARG A 11 0.74 9.30 -1.32
N LEU A 12 0.49 8.17 -1.99
CA LEU A 12 0.03 6.94 -1.32
C LEU A 12 1.05 6.41 -0.29
N ARG A 13 2.29 6.90 -0.31
CA ARG A 13 3.33 6.58 0.67
C ARG A 13 3.48 7.64 1.75
N GLU A 14 2.83 8.80 1.66
CA GLU A 14 2.81 9.80 2.72
C GLU A 14 2.04 9.22 3.92
N GLY A 15 2.78 8.84 4.97
CA GLY A 15 2.31 8.00 6.08
C GLY A 15 3.23 6.79 6.35
N VAL A 16 4.07 6.45 5.37
CA VAL A 16 5.12 5.42 5.42
C VAL A 16 6.48 6.12 5.34
N HIS A 17 6.95 6.67 6.45
CA HIS A 17 8.18 7.47 6.53
C HIS A 17 9.32 6.95 5.62
N GLY A 18 9.98 7.87 4.91
CA GLY A 18 11.06 7.61 3.92
C GLY A 18 12.33 6.90 4.43
N ILE A 19 12.34 6.39 5.67
CA ILE A 19 13.44 5.60 6.25
C ILE A 19 13.24 4.10 5.97
N ALA A 20 11.99 3.63 5.85
CA ALA A 20 11.66 2.21 5.67
C ALA A 20 12.02 1.64 4.28
N TRP A 21 12.42 2.52 3.35
CA TRP A 21 12.68 2.21 1.94
C TRP A 21 14.16 2.27 1.54
N ARG A 22 15.08 2.58 2.48
CA ARG A 22 16.51 2.78 2.14
C ARG A 22 17.18 1.56 1.51
N THR A 23 16.74 0.35 1.83
CA THR A 23 17.25 -0.89 1.22
C THR A 23 16.13 -1.94 1.09
N PRO A 24 16.22 -2.86 0.11
CA PRO A 24 15.29 -3.99 -0.01
C PRO A 24 15.14 -4.83 1.26
N ARG A 25 16.22 -4.99 2.04
CA ARG A 25 16.15 -5.72 3.31
C ARG A 25 15.26 -5.00 4.32
N ARG A 26 15.37 -3.67 4.43
CA ARG A 26 14.53 -2.87 5.34
C ARG A 26 13.07 -2.77 4.88
N LEU A 27 12.79 -2.99 3.60
CA LEU A 27 11.42 -3.11 3.09
C LEU A 27 10.67 -4.24 3.82
N VAL A 28 11.32 -5.38 4.03
CA VAL A 28 10.66 -6.61 4.50
C VAL A 28 11.00 -7.03 5.94
N ALA A 29 12.06 -6.48 6.53
CA ALA A 29 12.57 -6.91 7.83
C ALA A 29 11.51 -6.86 8.95
N ASP A 30 10.76 -5.76 9.02
CA ASP A 30 9.78 -5.48 10.07
C ASP A 30 8.33 -5.86 9.71
N GLN A 31 8.14 -6.46 8.53
CA GLN A 31 6.85 -6.85 7.99
C GLN A 31 6.63 -8.36 8.20
N PRO A 32 5.55 -8.78 8.87
CA PRO A 32 5.24 -10.20 9.08
C PRO A 32 4.76 -10.88 7.79
N VAL A 33 4.13 -10.13 6.87
CA VAL A 33 3.62 -10.65 5.60
C VAL A 33 4.36 -9.99 4.44
N VAL A 34 4.87 -10.81 3.53
CA VAL A 34 5.49 -10.39 2.27
C VAL A 34 5.01 -11.32 1.16
N LEU A 35 4.40 -10.74 0.13
CA LEU A 35 3.89 -11.51 -1.01
C LEU A 35 4.09 -10.76 -2.33
N VAL A 36 4.11 -11.53 -3.41
CA VAL A 36 4.08 -11.05 -4.78
C VAL A 36 2.72 -11.40 -5.36
N GLY A 37 2.12 -10.45 -6.06
CA GLY A 37 0.80 -10.62 -6.61
C GLY A 37 0.53 -9.74 -7.81
N VAL A 38 -0.73 -9.73 -8.25
CA VAL A 38 -1.23 -8.91 -9.35
C VAL A 38 -2.45 -8.13 -8.86
N ILE A 39 -2.53 -6.85 -9.20
CA ILE A 39 -3.69 -6.02 -8.86
C ILE A 39 -4.91 -6.51 -9.65
N GLU A 40 -5.99 -6.84 -8.95
CA GLU A 40 -7.29 -7.15 -9.56
C GLU A 40 -8.11 -5.88 -9.74
N ARG A 41 -8.19 -5.07 -8.68
CA ARG A 41 -9.00 -3.86 -8.65
C ARG A 41 -8.59 -2.92 -7.53
N VAL A 42 -8.96 -1.65 -7.68
CA VAL A 42 -8.89 -0.63 -6.63
C VAL A 42 -10.29 -0.11 -6.30
N ALA A 43 -10.64 -0.11 -5.02
CA ALA A 43 -11.89 0.40 -4.48
C ALA A 43 -11.64 1.48 -3.42
N ALA A 44 -12.68 2.26 -3.11
CA ALA A 44 -12.66 3.12 -1.94
C ALA A 44 -12.50 2.25 -0.69
N GLY A 45 -11.57 2.63 0.19
CA GLY A 45 -11.44 2.04 1.52
C GLY A 45 -12.29 2.80 2.53
N PRO A 46 -12.41 2.26 3.75
CA PRO A 46 -13.14 2.92 4.82
C PRO A 46 -12.43 4.23 5.20
N ASP A 47 -13.21 5.31 5.24
CA ASP A 47 -12.75 6.57 5.85
C ASP A 47 -12.80 6.43 7.38
N ARG A 48 -11.73 6.83 8.06
CA ARG A 48 -11.66 6.80 9.53
C ARG A 48 -11.48 8.20 10.07
N VAL A 49 -12.32 8.62 11.01
CA VAL A 49 -12.12 9.88 11.73
C VAL A 49 -11.44 9.61 13.07
N THR A 50 -10.34 10.31 13.35
CA THR A 50 -9.65 10.27 14.64
C THR A 50 -9.64 11.64 15.27
N ALA A 51 -9.78 11.72 16.59
CA ALA A 51 -9.51 12.96 17.32
C ALA A 51 -8.02 13.28 17.27
N ALA A 52 -7.66 14.52 16.94
CA ALA A 52 -6.31 15.05 17.08
C ALA A 52 -6.35 16.37 17.87
N TRP A 53 -5.19 16.80 18.39
CA TRP A 53 -5.07 17.99 19.23
C TRP A 53 -5.58 19.27 18.53
N HIS A 54 -5.48 19.34 17.20
CA HIS A 54 -5.94 20.49 16.41
C HIS A 54 -7.34 20.32 15.80
N GLY A 55 -8.08 19.28 16.19
CA GLY A 55 -9.41 18.95 15.64
C GLY A 55 -9.48 17.53 15.07
N PRO A 56 -10.69 17.06 14.69
CA PRO A 56 -10.85 15.75 14.07
C PRO A 56 -10.13 15.68 12.71
N VAL A 57 -9.54 14.51 12.42
CA VAL A 57 -8.86 14.24 11.14
C VAL A 57 -9.48 13.01 10.50
N ARG A 58 -9.86 13.12 9.22
CA ARG A 58 -10.31 12.00 8.41
C ARG A 58 -9.14 11.39 7.67
N HIS A 59 -8.84 10.13 7.96
CA HIS A 59 -7.91 9.29 7.22
C HIS A 59 -8.66 8.64 6.07
N ARG A 60 -8.26 8.96 4.84
CA ARG A 60 -8.83 8.36 3.63
C ARG A 60 -7.97 7.19 3.21
N THR A 61 -8.62 6.10 2.83
CA THR A 61 -7.93 4.87 2.40
C THR A 61 -8.47 4.37 1.07
N VAL A 62 -7.68 3.53 0.40
CA VAL A 62 -8.10 2.74 -0.76
C VAL A 62 -7.83 1.27 -0.48
N LEU A 63 -8.70 0.41 -0.96
CA LEU A 63 -8.49 -1.03 -0.94
C LEU A 63 -7.98 -1.47 -2.31
N VAL A 64 -6.78 -2.02 -2.34
CA VAL A 64 -6.19 -2.66 -3.52
C VAL A 64 -6.32 -4.16 -3.35
N ARG A 65 -7.17 -4.78 -4.16
CA ARG A 65 -7.28 -6.24 -4.18
C ARG A 65 -6.16 -6.82 -5.01
N VAL A 66 -5.42 -7.77 -4.45
CA VAL A 66 -4.24 -8.38 -5.05
C VAL A 66 -4.41 -9.89 -5.11
N SER A 67 -4.44 -10.48 -6.31
CA SER A 67 -4.30 -11.93 -6.46
C SER A 67 -2.90 -12.35 -6.02
N VAL A 68 -2.80 -13.35 -5.16
CA VAL A 68 -1.54 -13.85 -4.64
C VAL A 68 -0.90 -14.79 -5.66
N LEU A 69 0.29 -14.42 -6.16
CA LEU A 69 1.10 -15.31 -7.01
C LEU A 69 2.09 -16.12 -6.18
N GLN A 70 2.68 -15.49 -5.15
CA GLN A 70 3.69 -16.11 -4.31
C GLN A 70 3.71 -15.46 -2.94
N VAL A 71 3.69 -16.27 -1.88
CA VAL A 71 3.99 -15.82 -0.52
C VAL A 71 5.49 -15.99 -0.27
N LEU A 72 6.18 -14.92 0.10
CA LEU A 72 7.61 -14.92 0.43
C LEU A 72 7.85 -15.03 1.94
N LYS A 73 6.95 -14.44 2.73
CA LYS A 73 6.96 -14.49 4.20
C LYS A 73 5.52 -14.40 4.67
N ASP A 74 5.13 -15.31 5.56
CA ASP A 74 3.86 -15.23 6.28
C ASP A 74 4.11 -15.68 7.72
N GLY A 75 4.66 -14.77 8.52
CA GLY A 75 5.02 -15.04 9.91
C GLY A 75 3.81 -15.19 10.83
N GLU A 76 2.60 -14.89 10.35
CA GLU A 76 1.38 -14.95 11.16
C GLU A 76 0.39 -16.02 10.69
N GLY A 77 0.67 -16.68 9.56
CA GLY A 77 -0.22 -17.67 8.95
C GLY A 77 -1.57 -17.05 8.64
N VAL A 78 -1.58 -15.94 7.90
CA VAL A 78 -2.80 -15.21 7.56
C VAL A 78 -3.16 -15.30 6.09
N VAL A 79 -2.22 -15.62 5.19
CA VAL A 79 -2.49 -15.65 3.75
C VAL A 79 -2.98 -17.04 3.37
N HIS A 80 -4.31 -17.22 3.36
CA HIS A 80 -4.95 -18.52 3.04
C HIS A 80 -5.79 -18.52 1.76
N GLY A 81 -6.08 -17.35 1.20
CA GLY A 81 -6.91 -17.18 0.02
C GLY A 81 -6.09 -16.92 -1.26
N PRO A 82 -6.74 -17.01 -2.44
CA PRO A 82 -6.12 -16.64 -3.71
C PRO A 82 -5.92 -15.14 -3.85
N ALA A 83 -6.49 -14.32 -2.97
CA ALA A 83 -6.38 -12.88 -2.99
C ALA A 83 -6.32 -12.29 -1.58
N VAL A 84 -5.75 -11.10 -1.48
CA VAL A 84 -5.72 -10.26 -0.27
C VAL A 84 -6.22 -8.87 -0.62
N ASP A 85 -6.83 -8.20 0.34
CA ASP A 85 -7.15 -6.78 0.23
C ASP A 85 -6.08 -5.98 0.98
N VAL A 86 -5.49 -4.99 0.31
CA VAL A 86 -4.36 -4.20 0.79
C VAL A 86 -4.83 -2.75 0.95
N SER A 87 -4.97 -2.30 2.20
CA SER A 87 -5.41 -0.95 2.52
C SER A 87 -4.26 0.05 2.49
N LEU A 88 -4.25 0.93 1.48
CA LEU A 88 -3.25 1.99 1.36
C LEU A 88 -3.82 3.34 1.83
N PRO A 89 -3.05 4.15 2.57
CA PRO A 89 -3.44 5.52 2.87
C PRO A 89 -3.50 6.33 1.57
N ARG A 90 -4.57 7.11 1.41
CA ARG A 90 -4.74 8.06 0.30
C ARG A 90 -4.52 9.51 0.74
N GLY A 91 -4.44 9.76 2.04
CA GLY A 91 -4.20 11.07 2.62
C GLY A 91 -5.03 11.29 3.89
N THR A 92 -4.78 12.41 4.54
CA THR A 92 -5.55 12.87 5.69
C THR A 92 -6.21 14.19 5.38
N GLU A 93 -7.41 14.41 5.89
CA GLU A 93 -8.17 15.65 5.71
C GLU A 93 -8.53 16.18 7.10
N ALA A 94 -8.04 17.37 7.44
CA ALA A 94 -8.42 18.04 8.68
C ALA A 94 -9.88 18.49 8.61
N LEU A 95 -10.63 18.24 9.69
CA LEU A 95 -12.05 18.58 9.78
C LEU A 95 -12.30 19.63 10.86
N ARG A 96 -13.31 20.46 10.65
CA ARG A 96 -13.95 21.27 11.70
C ARG A 96 -14.71 20.34 12.66
N LEU A 97 -15.11 20.88 13.81
CA LEU A 97 -15.88 20.15 14.82
C LEU A 97 -17.23 19.65 14.30
N ASP A 98 -17.81 20.31 13.30
CA ASP A 98 -19.04 19.89 12.61
C ASP A 98 -18.83 18.82 11.54
N GLY A 99 -17.58 18.35 11.35
CA GLY A 99 -17.21 17.33 10.37
C GLY A 99 -16.94 17.84 8.95
N THR A 100 -17.04 19.16 8.72
CA THR A 100 -16.71 19.76 7.41
C THR A 100 -15.20 19.86 7.21
N PRO A 101 -14.66 19.68 5.99
CA PRO A 101 -13.23 19.86 5.72
C PRO A 101 -12.75 21.29 6.05
N LEU A 102 -11.65 21.41 6.79
CA LEU A 102 -10.98 22.69 7.09
C LEU A 102 -10.32 23.29 5.84
N ARG A 103 -9.80 22.42 4.97
CA ARG A 103 -9.17 22.75 3.67
C ARG A 103 -9.43 21.60 2.70
N GLU A 104 -9.53 21.90 1.41
CA GLU A 104 -9.37 20.88 0.37
C GLU A 104 -7.90 20.44 0.36
N ASP A 105 -7.57 19.39 1.12
CA ASP A 105 -6.25 18.78 1.04
C ASP A 105 -6.16 18.02 -0.29
N PRO A 106 -5.11 18.21 -1.11
CA PRO A 106 -5.00 17.53 -2.40
C PRO A 106 -4.54 16.08 -2.20
N HIS A 107 -5.43 15.23 -1.65
CA HIS A 107 -5.27 13.79 -1.74
C HIS A 107 -5.59 13.31 -3.17
N PRO A 108 -4.85 12.34 -3.73
CA PRO A 108 -5.18 11.76 -5.02
C PRO A 108 -6.63 11.27 -5.04
N THR A 109 -7.37 11.48 -6.12
CA THR A 109 -8.72 10.95 -6.33
C THR A 109 -8.69 9.41 -6.49
N LEU A 110 -9.81 8.73 -6.27
CA LEU A 110 -9.88 7.28 -6.52
C LEU A 110 -9.59 6.95 -8.00
N ALA A 111 -9.98 7.84 -8.92
CA ALA A 111 -9.70 7.70 -10.35
C ALA A 111 -8.19 7.78 -10.62
N GLU A 112 -7.49 8.76 -10.05
CA GLU A 112 -6.03 8.89 -10.16
C GLU A 112 -5.30 7.67 -9.59
N VAL A 113 -5.76 7.14 -8.45
CA VAL A 113 -5.20 5.92 -7.87
C VAL A 113 -5.41 4.73 -8.81
N ARG A 114 -6.61 4.57 -9.39
CA ARG A 114 -6.89 3.49 -10.36
C ARG A 114 -6.00 3.59 -11.60
N THR A 115 -5.73 4.81 -12.07
CA THR A 115 -4.81 5.04 -13.19
C THR A 115 -3.36 4.69 -12.82
N ALA A 116 -2.93 5.00 -11.59
CA ALA A 116 -1.58 4.68 -11.11
C ALA A 116 -1.40 3.19 -10.74
N LEU A 117 -2.49 2.51 -10.39
CA LEU A 117 -2.54 1.10 -9.97
C LEU A 117 -3.55 0.32 -10.83
N PRO A 118 -3.32 0.19 -12.15
CA PRO A 118 -4.22 -0.53 -13.03
C PRO A 118 -4.28 -2.03 -12.71
N ALA A 119 -5.39 -2.66 -13.05
CA ALA A 119 -5.52 -4.11 -13.00
C ALA A 119 -4.47 -4.79 -13.90
N GLY A 120 -4.00 -5.98 -13.50
CA GLY A 120 -2.94 -6.72 -14.21
C GLY A 120 -1.52 -6.30 -13.83
N LEU A 121 -1.36 -5.22 -13.06
CA LEU A 121 -0.05 -4.75 -12.61
C LEU A 121 0.52 -5.66 -11.52
N ARG A 122 1.76 -6.11 -11.71
CA ARG A 122 2.45 -6.94 -10.72
C ARG A 122 2.98 -6.09 -9.57
N VAL A 123 2.84 -6.58 -8.35
CA VAL A 123 3.24 -5.87 -7.13
C VAL A 123 3.96 -6.77 -6.13
N LEU A 124 4.82 -6.15 -5.33
CA LEU A 124 5.34 -6.70 -4.08
C LEU A 124 4.65 -5.95 -2.94
N VAL A 125 4.01 -6.70 -2.05
CA VAL A 125 3.33 -6.19 -0.86
C VAL A 125 4.11 -6.67 0.35
N ALA A 126 4.50 -5.73 1.21
CA ALA A 126 5.04 -6.03 2.54
C ALA A 126 4.21 -5.26 3.57
N SER A 127 3.52 -5.98 4.44
CA SER A 127 2.52 -5.40 5.33
C SER A 127 2.36 -6.18 6.63
N ARG A 128 1.62 -5.56 7.55
CA ARG A 128 1.10 -6.17 8.77
C ARG A 128 -0.37 -6.49 8.58
N PRO A 129 -0.80 -7.72 8.83
CA PRO A 129 -2.22 -8.05 8.79
C PRO A 129 -2.94 -7.41 9.97
N GLU A 130 -4.22 -7.07 9.79
CA GLU A 130 -5.09 -6.79 10.92
C GLU A 130 -6.11 -7.92 11.05
N ARG A 131 -6.08 -8.62 12.19
CA ARG A 131 -6.99 -9.74 12.48
C ARG A 131 -8.44 -9.31 12.75
N ARG A 132 -8.75 -8.02 12.65
CA ARG A 132 -10.09 -7.46 12.89
C ARG A 132 -10.57 -6.78 11.62
N HIS A 133 -11.33 -7.49 10.80
CA HIS A 133 -12.64 -7.08 10.28
C HIS A 133 -13.16 -8.21 9.39
N GLY A 134 -14.42 -8.59 9.59
CA GLY A 134 -15.12 -9.52 8.72
C GLY A 134 -15.28 -8.91 7.33
N THR A 135 -14.41 -9.30 6.41
CA THR A 135 -14.65 -9.16 4.98
C THR A 135 -15.39 -10.41 4.52
N THR A 136 -16.57 -10.21 3.95
CA THR A 136 -17.56 -11.23 3.63
C THR A 136 -17.15 -12.20 2.51
N ASP A 137 -15.92 -12.16 2.01
CA ASP A 137 -15.47 -13.03 0.92
C ASP A 137 -13.96 -13.32 1.02
N ALA A 138 -13.57 -14.37 1.75
CA ALA A 138 -12.34 -15.17 1.60
C ALA A 138 -10.95 -14.47 1.53
N ALA A 139 -10.87 -13.13 1.60
CA ALA A 139 -9.66 -12.35 1.39
C ALA A 139 -9.25 -11.66 2.70
N VAL A 140 -7.96 -11.80 3.02
CA VAL A 140 -7.37 -11.24 4.23
C VAL A 140 -7.11 -9.76 4.03
N LEU A 141 -7.57 -8.94 4.96
CA LEU A 141 -7.27 -7.52 4.99
C LEU A 141 -5.89 -7.29 5.61
N LEU A 142 -4.98 -6.81 4.79
CA LEU A 142 -3.78 -6.13 5.26
C LEU A 142 -4.22 -4.68 5.48
N ASP A 143 -4.37 -4.24 6.74
CA ASP A 143 -4.89 -2.89 7.06
C ASP A 143 -3.76 -1.84 7.11
N GLY A 144 -4.08 -0.63 6.64
CA GLY A 144 -3.21 0.54 6.58
C GLY A 144 -2.98 1.24 7.92
N ARG A 145 -3.46 0.67 9.03
CA ARG A 145 -3.09 1.15 10.39
C ARG A 145 -1.59 1.03 10.67
N HIS A 146 -0.90 0.19 9.92
CA HIS A 146 0.54 0.10 9.89
C HIS A 146 1.04 0.49 8.49
N PRO A 147 2.23 1.11 8.41
CA PRO A 147 2.78 1.52 7.13
C PRO A 147 2.90 0.34 6.16
N GLN A 148 2.08 0.33 5.12
CA GLN A 148 2.11 -0.69 4.09
C GLN A 148 3.10 -0.32 3.00
N LYS A 149 3.88 -1.29 2.56
CA LYS A 149 4.86 -1.07 1.52
C LYS A 149 4.41 -1.81 0.27
N LEU A 150 4.01 -1.04 -0.75
CA LEU A 150 3.63 -1.56 -2.06
C LEU A 150 4.63 -1.08 -3.11
N VAL A 151 5.31 -2.04 -3.73
CA VAL A 151 6.24 -1.80 -4.85
C VAL A 151 5.60 -2.31 -6.13
N VAL A 152 5.59 -1.48 -7.16
CA VAL A 152 5.00 -1.80 -8.46
C VAL A 152 6.08 -2.28 -9.42
N ASP A 153 5.80 -3.35 -10.16
CA ASP A 153 6.60 -3.74 -11.33
C ASP A 153 6.30 -2.80 -12.49
N ARG A 154 7.32 -2.07 -12.95
CA ARG A 154 7.22 -1.14 -14.08
C ARG A 154 7.67 -1.74 -15.41
N GLY A 155 7.51 -3.06 -15.58
CA GLY A 155 7.78 -3.72 -16.86
C GLY A 155 9.26 -3.71 -17.24
N GLY A 156 10.16 -3.90 -16.27
CA GLY A 156 11.60 -3.88 -16.49
C GLY A 156 12.26 -2.49 -16.43
N CYS A 157 11.49 -1.43 -16.21
CA CYS A 157 12.05 -0.11 -15.87
C CYS A 157 12.67 -0.12 -14.47
N GLU A 158 13.53 0.87 -14.23
CA GLU A 158 14.10 1.11 -12.91
C GLU A 158 13.04 1.55 -11.91
N LEU A 159 13.23 1.10 -10.66
CA LEU A 159 12.43 1.49 -9.52
C LEU A 159 12.90 2.88 -9.05
N PRO A 160 12.02 3.90 -8.99
CA PRO A 160 12.39 5.23 -8.52
C PRO A 160 13.00 5.24 -7.12
N GLU A 161 12.63 4.26 -6.29
CA GLU A 161 13.08 4.13 -4.91
C GLU A 161 14.50 3.57 -4.81
N TRP A 162 14.95 2.85 -5.84
CA TRP A 162 16.27 2.25 -5.92
C TRP A 162 16.82 2.38 -7.35
N PRO A 163 17.44 3.53 -7.68
CA PRO A 163 18.07 3.74 -8.98
C PRO A 163 19.03 2.59 -9.34
N GLY A 164 19.02 2.18 -10.61
CA GLY A 164 19.78 1.03 -11.09
C GLY A 164 19.21 -0.35 -10.72
N ARG A 165 18.02 -0.42 -10.12
CA ARG A 165 17.36 -1.70 -9.79
C ARG A 165 16.02 -1.83 -10.46
N ARG A 166 15.75 -3.00 -11.00
CA ARG A 166 14.45 -3.40 -11.53
C ARG A 166 13.68 -4.21 -10.49
N PHE A 167 12.40 -4.43 -10.76
CA PHE A 167 11.54 -5.24 -9.90
C PHE A 167 12.09 -6.67 -9.68
N ALA A 168 12.67 -7.30 -10.72
CA ALA A 168 13.30 -8.61 -10.61
C ALA A 168 14.52 -8.63 -9.67
N ASP A 169 15.35 -7.58 -9.69
CA ASP A 169 16.51 -7.44 -8.81
C ASP A 169 16.05 -7.29 -7.35
N LEU A 170 15.03 -6.47 -7.12
CA LEU A 170 14.40 -6.32 -5.83
C LEU A 170 13.90 -7.68 -5.28
N LEU A 171 13.18 -8.46 -6.08
CA LEU A 171 12.69 -9.77 -5.67
C LEU A 171 13.83 -10.73 -5.32
N THR A 172 14.93 -10.69 -6.08
CA THR A 172 16.12 -11.50 -5.80
C THR A 172 16.72 -11.14 -4.44
N ASP A 173 16.86 -9.85 -4.15
CA ASP A 173 17.44 -9.39 -2.90
C ASP A 173 16.53 -9.60 -1.69
N VAL A 174 15.22 -9.43 -1.85
CA VAL A 174 14.24 -9.77 -0.82
C VAL A 174 14.34 -11.25 -0.48
N ARG A 175 14.34 -12.15 -1.47
CA ARG A 175 14.47 -13.60 -1.24
C ARG A 175 15.79 -13.97 -0.56
N ARG A 176 16.89 -13.31 -0.92
CA ARG A 176 18.20 -13.50 -0.25
C ARG A 176 18.19 -13.01 1.18
N GLY A 177 17.48 -11.91 1.48
CA GLY A 177 17.39 -11.34 2.82
C GLY A 177 16.40 -12.04 3.76
N LEU A 178 15.56 -12.94 3.24
CA LEU A 178 14.62 -13.75 4.02
C LEU A 178 15.18 -15.12 4.42
N ARG A 179 16.34 -15.51 3.87
CA ARG A 179 17.11 -16.70 4.28
C ARG A 179 18.05 -16.33 5.43
#